data_AF-A0A4R0F1L5-F1
#
_entry.id   AF-A0A4R0F1L5-F1
#
_cell.length_a   1.000
_cell.length_b   1.000
_cell.length_c   1.000
_cell.angle_alpha   90.00
_cell.angle_beta   90.00
_cell.angle_gamma   90.00
#
_symmetry.space_group_name_H-M   'P 1'
#
loop_
_entity.id
_entity.type
_entity.pdbx_description
1 polymer ?
#
loop_
_entity_poly.entity_id
_entity_poly.type
_entity_poly.pdbx_seq_one_letter_code
_entity_poly.pdbx_strand_id
1 'polypeptide(L)'
;MLTCVLLLACSPLEKNDKDVVVNDLSLINLTYSYLDGLSGGIFKFDVVTETNLSDYYQREKYKYSRLKCDGIQNYVVVGSVDIDEGRIENKKYISQGYFKFCEDESMNICAEKEQVEKMLFKDISCKIVFGGITQKSKTVADNIIISKNSIIQSSDKRE
;
A
#
# COMPACT_ATOMS: atom_id res chain seq x y z
N MET A 1 -44.43 25.57 29.10
CA MET A 1 -43.78 24.57 28.22
C MET A 1 -42.49 25.16 27.68
N LEU A 2 -41.47 24.31 27.62
CA LEU A 2 -40.09 24.49 27.14
C LEU A 2 -39.95 25.30 25.85
N THR A 3 -38.91 26.13 25.74
CA THR A 3 -38.13 26.33 24.50
C THR A 3 -36.81 27.04 24.85
N CYS A 4 -35.81 26.25 25.23
CA CYS A 4 -34.60 25.97 24.46
C CYS A 4 -33.73 27.20 24.15
N VAL A 5 -32.78 27.44 25.05
CA VAL A 5 -31.53 28.17 24.82
C VAL A 5 -30.78 27.48 23.67
N LEU A 6 -30.65 28.14 22.53
CA LEU A 6 -29.74 27.74 21.47
C LEU A 6 -28.32 28.15 21.87
N LEU A 7 -27.63 27.27 22.60
CA LEU A 7 -26.18 27.29 22.66
C LEU A 7 -25.66 26.89 21.28
N LEU A 8 -25.31 27.89 20.47
CA LEU A 8 -24.40 27.74 19.34
C LEU A 8 -23.05 27.30 19.89
N ALA A 9 -22.91 26.00 20.12
CA ALA A 9 -21.60 25.37 20.20
C ALA A 9 -20.98 25.49 18.80
N CYS A 10 -20.12 26.50 18.63
CA CYS A 10 -19.13 26.48 17.55
C CYS A 10 -18.32 25.20 17.71
N SER A 11 -18.57 24.21 16.84
CA SER A 11 -17.65 23.12 16.61
C SER A 11 -16.26 23.74 16.40
N PRO A 12 -15.20 23.27 17.08
CA PRO A 12 -13.88 23.73 16.76
C PRO A 12 -13.63 23.35 15.30
N LEU A 13 -13.32 24.39 14.52
CA LEU A 13 -12.74 24.35 13.18
C LEU A 13 -12.04 23.02 12.95
N GLU A 14 -12.49 22.28 11.93
CA GLU A 14 -11.79 21.14 11.37
C GLU A 14 -10.30 21.48 11.32
N LYS A 15 -9.49 20.78 12.12
CA LYS A 15 -8.04 20.81 11.92
C LYS A 15 -7.85 20.49 10.45
N ASN A 16 -7.26 21.43 9.71
CA ASN A 16 -6.70 21.17 8.40
C ASN A 16 -5.75 19.98 8.56
N ASP A 17 -6.26 18.77 8.30
CA ASP A 17 -5.46 17.59 8.04
C ASP A 17 -4.70 17.89 6.77
N LYS A 18 -3.57 18.60 6.91
CA LYS A 18 -2.58 18.64 5.85
C LYS A 18 -2.27 17.19 5.52
N ASP A 19 -2.53 16.81 4.28
CA ASP A 19 -2.17 15.51 3.76
C ASP A 19 -0.71 15.25 4.09
N VAL A 20 -0.45 14.27 4.95
CA VAL A 20 0.90 13.82 5.23
C VAL A 20 1.23 12.84 4.11
N VAL A 21 1.83 13.36 3.05
CA VAL A 21 2.52 12.56 2.06
C VAL A 21 3.92 12.30 2.62
N VAL A 22 4.17 11.04 2.97
CA VAL A 22 5.44 10.52 3.45
C VAL A 22 6.37 10.39 2.25
N ASN A 23 7.39 11.24 2.18
CA ASN A 23 8.28 11.33 1.02
C ASN A 23 9.55 10.48 1.13
N ASP A 24 9.88 10.02 2.33
CA ASP A 24 11.10 9.25 2.64
C ASP A 24 10.92 7.73 2.51
N LEU A 25 9.75 7.29 2.02
CA LEU A 25 9.38 5.89 1.92
C LEU A 25 10.12 5.21 0.75
N SER A 26 10.71 4.04 1.03
CA SER A 26 11.31 3.18 0.01
C SER A 26 10.86 1.73 0.14
N LEU A 27 10.93 1.01 -0.98
CA LEU A 27 10.69 -0.44 -1.01
C LEU A 27 12.02 -1.18 -1.12
N ILE A 28 12.22 -2.15 -0.24
CA ILE A 28 13.41 -3.02 -0.24
C ILE A 28 13.00 -4.49 -0.16
N ASN A 29 14.00 -5.38 -0.27
CA ASN A 29 13.82 -6.82 -0.09
C ASN A 29 12.73 -7.44 -0.97
N LEU A 30 12.62 -6.97 -2.22
CA LEU A 30 11.64 -7.51 -3.16
C LEU A 30 11.96 -8.98 -3.48
N THR A 31 11.08 -9.87 -3.05
CA THR A 31 11.16 -11.32 -3.33
C THR A 31 9.93 -11.78 -4.07
N TYR A 32 10.08 -12.88 -4.79
CA TYR A 32 8.97 -13.57 -5.44
C TYR A 32 8.68 -14.85 -4.67
N SER A 33 7.40 -15.17 -4.49
CA SER A 33 6.99 -16.51 -4.10
C SER A 33 5.76 -16.96 -4.89
N TYR A 34 5.57 -18.28 -4.90
CA TYR A 34 4.35 -18.92 -5.38
C TYR A 34 3.62 -19.47 -4.15
N LEU A 35 2.30 -19.30 -4.10
CA LEU A 35 1.47 -19.83 -3.02
C LEU A 35 0.47 -20.81 -3.63
N ASP A 36 0.63 -22.09 -3.27
CA ASP A 36 -0.26 -23.15 -3.72
C ASP A 36 -1.74 -22.81 -3.43
N GLY A 37 -2.58 -22.97 -4.44
CA GLY A 37 -4.01 -22.67 -4.35
C GLY A 37 -4.41 -21.22 -4.59
N LEU A 38 -3.45 -20.31 -4.85
CA LEU A 38 -3.72 -18.94 -5.30
C LEU A 38 -3.30 -18.77 -6.77
N SER A 39 -4.08 -18.02 -7.55
CA SER A 39 -3.75 -17.74 -8.96
C SER A 39 -2.53 -16.83 -9.07
N GLY A 40 -1.51 -17.20 -9.84
CA GLY A 40 -0.36 -16.36 -10.13
C GLY A 40 0.58 -16.12 -8.96
N GLY A 41 1.76 -15.58 -9.27
CA GLY A 41 2.80 -15.31 -8.30
C GLY A 41 2.58 -14.06 -7.44
N ILE A 42 3.22 -14.03 -6.28
CA ILE A 42 3.16 -12.92 -5.33
C ILE A 42 4.54 -12.30 -5.15
N PHE A 43 4.62 -10.98 -5.28
CA PHE A 43 5.81 -10.23 -4.95
C PHE A 43 5.67 -9.68 -3.54
N LYS A 44 6.63 -9.99 -2.67
CA LYS A 44 6.69 -9.52 -1.29
C LYS A 44 7.81 -8.51 -1.13
N PHE A 45 7.62 -7.52 -0.28
CA PHE A 45 8.59 -6.45 -0.06
C PHE A 45 8.49 -5.91 1.37
N ASP A 46 9.52 -5.18 1.78
CA ASP A 46 9.48 -4.34 2.97
C ASP A 46 9.35 -2.87 2.55
N VAL A 47 8.46 -2.15 3.23
CA VAL A 47 8.36 -0.69 3.23
C VAL A 47 9.24 -0.16 4.34
N VAL A 48 10.15 0.75 4.03
CA VAL A 48 11.02 1.39 5.02
C VAL A 48 10.82 2.90 5.01
N THR A 49 10.63 3.47 6.19
CA THR A 49 10.46 4.92 6.38
C THR A 49 10.89 5.36 7.78
N GLU A 50 11.34 6.59 7.93
CA GLU A 50 11.57 7.28 9.20
C GLU A 50 10.25 7.71 9.85
N THR A 51 9.16 7.76 9.08
CA THR A 51 7.83 8.13 9.56
C THR A 51 7.09 6.93 10.15
N ASN A 52 6.57 7.06 11.36
CA ASN A 52 5.73 6.04 11.97
C ASN A 52 4.36 5.97 11.28
N LEU A 53 4.20 5.06 10.30
CA LEU A 53 2.94 4.86 9.59
C LEU A 53 1.81 4.34 10.50
N SER A 54 2.15 3.60 11.57
CA SER A 54 1.17 3.04 12.50
C SER A 54 0.43 4.14 13.27
N ASP A 55 1.12 5.19 13.71
CA ASP A 55 0.49 6.32 14.40
C ASP A 55 -0.61 6.98 13.56
N TYR A 56 -0.42 7.05 12.24
CA TYR A 56 -1.44 7.55 11.31
C TYR A 56 -2.53 6.53 11.05
N TYR A 57 -2.15 5.26 10.86
CA TYR A 57 -3.05 4.17 10.55
C TYR A 57 -4.09 3.96 11.67
N GLN A 58 -3.62 3.93 12.92
CA GLN A 58 -4.44 3.70 14.10
C GLN A 58 -5.28 4.92 14.52
N ARG A 59 -4.69 6.13 14.51
CA ARG A 59 -5.37 7.36 14.96
C ARG A 59 -6.66 7.61 14.19
N GLU A 60 -6.60 7.43 12.87
CA GLU A 60 -7.73 7.61 11.97
C GLU A 60 -8.60 6.36 11.82
N LYS A 61 -8.19 5.24 12.45
CA LYS A 61 -8.89 3.95 12.48
C LYS A 61 -9.10 3.34 11.09
N TYR A 62 -8.08 3.42 10.24
CA TYR A 62 -8.10 2.77 8.94
C TYR A 62 -8.15 1.25 9.09
N LYS A 63 -8.86 0.57 8.19
CA LYS A 63 -8.99 -0.89 8.19
C LYS A 63 -8.11 -1.58 7.14
N TYR A 64 -7.73 -0.83 6.11
CA TYR A 64 -6.98 -1.35 4.99
C TYR A 64 -5.88 -0.36 4.58
N SER A 65 -4.77 -0.92 4.15
CA SER A 65 -3.69 -0.22 3.48
C SER A 65 -3.43 -0.93 2.15
N ARG A 66 -3.57 -0.18 1.05
CA ARG A 66 -3.48 -0.70 -0.31
C ARG A 66 -2.27 -0.12 -1.00
N LEU A 67 -1.55 -0.98 -1.72
CA LEU A 67 -0.62 -0.55 -2.74
C LEU A 67 -1.41 -0.40 -4.04
N LYS A 68 -1.54 0.82 -4.54
CA LYS A 68 -2.16 1.12 -5.84
C LYS A 68 -1.09 1.53 -6.82
N CYS A 69 -1.00 0.86 -7.95
CA CYS A 69 -0.03 1.21 -8.98
C CYS A 69 -0.69 1.48 -10.33
N ASP A 70 0.07 2.11 -11.22
CA ASP A 70 -0.28 2.17 -12.63
C ASP A 70 -0.39 0.75 -13.20
N GLY A 71 -1.47 0.51 -13.96
CA GLY A 71 -1.66 -0.75 -14.66
C GLY A 71 -0.62 -0.97 -15.76
N ILE A 72 -0.42 -2.24 -16.14
CA ILE A 72 0.53 -2.65 -17.17
C ILE A 72 -0.20 -3.48 -18.21
N GLN A 73 -0.27 -2.97 -19.44
CA GLN A 73 -1.08 -3.57 -20.50
C GLN A 73 -2.54 -3.76 -20.02
N ASN A 74 -3.01 -5.00 -19.96
CA ASN A 74 -4.37 -5.36 -19.52
C ASN A 74 -4.42 -5.84 -18.07
N TYR A 75 -3.33 -5.70 -17.30
CA TYR A 75 -3.26 -6.11 -15.90
C TYR A 75 -3.33 -4.92 -14.96
N VAL A 76 -4.08 -5.09 -13.87
CA VAL A 76 -4.04 -4.24 -12.69
C VAL A 76 -2.99 -4.77 -11.71
N VAL A 77 -2.37 -3.87 -10.97
CA VAL A 77 -1.48 -4.23 -9.85
C VAL A 77 -2.27 -4.13 -8.56
N VAL A 78 -2.49 -5.28 -7.92
CA VAL A 78 -3.26 -5.38 -6.67
C VAL A 78 -2.30 -5.72 -5.54
N GLY A 79 -2.30 -4.91 -4.48
CA GLY A 79 -1.42 -5.17 -3.34
C GLY A 79 -1.87 -4.48 -2.06
N SER A 80 -1.23 -4.86 -0.97
CA SER A 80 -1.45 -4.28 0.34
C SER A 80 -0.15 -4.14 1.11
N VAL A 81 -0.14 -3.22 2.07
CA VAL A 81 0.96 -3.07 3.03
C VAL A 81 0.38 -3.33 4.41
N ASP A 82 0.91 -4.32 5.11
CA ASP A 82 0.62 -4.59 6.51
C ASP A 82 1.46 -3.66 7.39
N ILE A 83 0.77 -2.70 8.03
CA ILE A 83 1.40 -1.62 8.78
C ILE A 83 1.83 -2.16 10.15
N ASP A 84 3.07 -2.63 10.21
CA ASP A 84 3.71 -3.12 11.43
C ASP A 84 3.91 -1.98 12.45
N GLU A 85 3.56 -2.26 13.71
CA GLU A 85 3.60 -1.31 14.82
C GLU A 85 4.92 -1.37 15.62
N GLY A 86 5.72 -2.43 15.45
CA GLY A 86 6.82 -2.75 16.35
C GLY A 86 8.17 -2.99 15.69
N ARG A 87 8.22 -3.29 14.38
CA ARG A 87 9.49 -3.54 13.71
C ARG A 87 10.20 -2.24 13.34
N ILE A 88 11.23 -1.91 14.13
CA ILE A 88 12.14 -0.78 13.89
C ILE A 88 13.56 -1.32 13.76
N GLU A 89 14.23 -1.03 12.64
CA GLU A 89 15.64 -1.34 12.42
C GLU A 89 16.38 -0.09 11.97
N ASN A 90 17.57 0.14 12.52
CA ASN A 90 18.40 1.30 12.16
C ASN A 90 17.63 2.65 12.21
N LYS A 91 16.75 2.80 13.21
CA LYS A 91 15.86 3.97 13.42
C LYS A 91 14.81 4.19 12.33
N LYS A 92 14.52 3.17 11.51
CA LYS A 92 13.45 3.22 10.50
C LYS A 92 12.37 2.19 10.81
N TYR A 93 11.12 2.59 10.65
CA TYR A 93 9.95 1.73 10.74
C TYR A 93 9.87 0.85 9.51
N ILE A 94 9.57 -0.44 9.70
CA ILE A 94 9.51 -1.41 8.61
C ILE A 94 8.18 -2.15 8.60
N SER A 95 7.39 -1.93 7.55
CA SER A 95 6.12 -2.61 7.30
C SER A 95 6.27 -3.62 6.17
N GLN A 96 5.56 -4.74 6.21
CA GLN A 96 5.60 -5.73 5.12
C GLN A 96 4.54 -5.41 4.09
N GLY A 97 4.78 -5.74 2.83
CA GLY A 97 3.79 -5.60 1.79
C GLY A 97 3.89 -6.68 0.74
N TYR A 98 2.83 -6.78 -0.06
CA TYR A 98 2.83 -7.63 -1.24
C TYR A 98 2.03 -7.01 -2.38
N PHE A 99 2.30 -7.50 -3.59
CA PHE A 99 1.50 -7.21 -4.77
C PHE A 99 1.48 -8.37 -5.76
N LYS A 100 0.45 -8.36 -6.62
CA LYS A 100 0.23 -9.29 -7.72
C LYS A 100 -0.21 -8.51 -8.95
N PHE A 101 0.02 -9.09 -10.12
CA PHE A 101 -0.51 -8.58 -11.39
C PHE A 101 -1.70 -9.44 -11.79
N CYS A 102 -2.89 -8.86 -11.84
CA CYS A 102 -4.13 -9.59 -12.10
C CYS A 102 -4.94 -8.93 -13.21
N GLU A 103 -5.82 -9.68 -13.86
CA GLU A 103 -6.69 -9.13 -14.91
C GLU A 103 -7.68 -8.10 -14.34
N ASP A 104 -8.06 -8.26 -13.07
CA ASP A 104 -8.93 -7.34 -12.33
C ASP A 104 -8.65 -7.35 -10.81
N GLU A 105 -9.37 -6.51 -10.06
CA GLU A 105 -9.26 -6.41 -8.59
C GLU A 105 -9.83 -7.63 -7.84
N SER A 106 -10.51 -8.57 -8.51
CA SER A 106 -11.02 -9.80 -7.88
C SER A 106 -9.91 -10.82 -7.61
N MET A 107 -8.73 -10.64 -8.23
CA MET A 107 -7.54 -11.49 -8.04
C MET A 107 -7.76 -12.96 -8.40
N ASN A 108 -8.75 -13.27 -9.24
CA ASN A 108 -9.06 -14.63 -9.68
C ASN A 108 -8.07 -15.17 -10.72
N ILE A 109 -7.57 -14.30 -11.59
CA ILE A 109 -6.62 -14.63 -12.65
C ILE A 109 -5.46 -13.64 -12.56
N CYS A 110 -4.29 -14.14 -12.16
CA CYS A 110 -3.08 -13.36 -12.01
C CYS A 110 -1.92 -13.97 -12.78
N ALA A 111 -0.99 -13.11 -13.20
CA ALA A 111 0.16 -13.48 -14.00
C ALA A 111 1.25 -14.13 -13.14
N GLU A 112 1.91 -15.14 -13.70
CA GLU A 112 3.16 -15.70 -13.17
C GLU A 112 4.34 -14.75 -13.44
N LYS A 113 5.44 -14.90 -12.68
CA LYS A 113 6.63 -14.05 -12.85
C LYS A 113 7.11 -13.96 -14.30
N GLU A 114 7.22 -15.09 -14.99
CA GLU A 114 7.68 -15.11 -16.39
C GLU A 114 6.77 -14.31 -17.34
N GLN A 115 5.47 -14.25 -17.07
CA GLN A 115 4.53 -13.44 -17.84
C GLN A 115 4.72 -11.96 -17.49
N VAL A 116 4.86 -11.65 -16.20
CA VAL A 116 5.14 -10.31 -15.69
C VAL A 116 6.40 -9.72 -16.32
N GLU A 117 7.48 -10.48 -16.38
CA GLU A 117 8.75 -10.06 -16.97
C GLU A 117 8.64 -9.70 -18.45
N LYS A 118 7.81 -10.45 -19.20
CA LYS A 118 7.57 -10.21 -20.63
C LYS A 118 6.71 -8.97 -20.88
N MET A 119 5.78 -8.65 -19.98
CA MET A 119 4.91 -7.47 -20.13
C MET A 119 5.52 -6.17 -19.58
N LEU A 120 6.51 -6.26 -18.67
CA LEU A 120 7.18 -5.10 -18.10
C LEU A 120 8.08 -4.38 -19.11
N PHE A 121 7.69 -3.17 -19.51
CA PHE A 121 8.49 -2.30 -20.39
C PHE A 121 9.07 -1.08 -19.69
N LYS A 122 8.62 -0.77 -18.46
CA LYS A 122 9.07 0.37 -17.64
C LYS A 122 8.93 0.05 -16.15
N ASP A 123 9.49 0.91 -15.32
CA ASP A 123 9.24 0.92 -13.88
C ASP A 123 7.77 1.25 -13.58
N ILE A 124 7.29 0.81 -12.43
CA ILE A 124 5.90 0.94 -12.01
C ILE A 124 5.80 2.05 -10.98
N SER A 125 4.95 3.03 -11.24
CA SER A 125 4.60 4.06 -10.27
C SER A 125 3.47 3.56 -9.38
N CYS A 126 3.65 3.71 -8.07
CA CYS A 126 2.75 3.23 -7.05
C CYS A 126 2.51 4.30 -5.98
N LYS A 127 1.43 4.10 -5.23
CA LYS A 127 1.08 4.87 -4.04
C LYS A 127 0.52 3.96 -2.96
N ILE A 128 0.77 4.31 -1.70
CA ILE A 128 0.13 3.69 -0.56
C ILE A 128 -1.09 4.52 -0.17
N VAL A 129 -2.23 3.86 -0.10
CA VAL A 129 -3.51 4.48 0.24
C VAL A 129 -4.11 3.76 1.43
N PHE A 130 -4.38 4.51 2.49
CA PHE A 130 -5.16 4.03 3.63
C PHE A 130 -6.65 4.25 3.37
N GLY A 131 -7.50 3.35 3.87
CA GLY A 131 -8.95 3.49 3.72
C GLY A 131 -9.78 2.58 4.62
N GLY A 132 -11.05 2.95 4.76
CA GLY A 132 -12.09 2.17 5.43
C GLY A 132 -13.28 1.91 4.50
N ILE A 133 -14.20 1.04 4.92
CA ILE A 133 -15.46 0.78 4.17
C ILE A 133 -16.35 2.03 4.15
N THR A 134 -16.27 2.86 5.18
CA THR A 134 -17.14 4.03 5.41
C THR A 134 -16.39 5.36 5.55
N GLN A 135 -15.05 5.34 5.56
CA GLN A 135 -14.20 6.53 5.70
C GLN A 135 -13.57 6.92 4.36
N LYS A 136 -13.31 8.22 4.18
CA LYS A 136 -12.53 8.76 3.04
C LYS A 136 -11.18 8.04 2.98
N SER A 137 -10.75 7.67 1.78
CA SER A 137 -9.40 7.17 1.56
C SER A 137 -8.39 8.32 1.61
N LYS A 138 -7.18 8.02 2.08
CA LYS A 138 -6.07 8.98 2.15
C LYS A 138 -4.84 8.40 1.49
N THR A 139 -4.22 9.16 0.59
CA THR A 139 -2.92 8.81 0.03
C THR A 139 -1.85 9.19 1.05
N VAL A 140 -1.00 8.23 1.42
CA VAL A 140 0.02 8.41 2.46
C VAL A 140 1.42 8.47 1.86
N ALA A 141 1.62 7.87 0.69
CA ALA A 141 2.83 8.05 -0.11
C ALA A 141 2.46 7.90 -1.58
N ASP A 142 2.98 8.73 -2.47
CA ASP A 142 2.63 8.77 -3.90
C ASP A 142 3.83 8.76 -4.86
N ASN A 143 5.04 8.60 -4.31
CA ASN A 143 6.31 8.63 -5.01
C ASN A 143 7.01 7.26 -5.03
N ILE A 144 6.25 6.17 -4.93
CA ILE A 144 6.81 4.81 -4.85
C ILE A 144 7.08 4.30 -6.26
N ILE A 145 8.34 3.98 -6.54
CA ILE A 145 8.74 3.37 -7.82
C ILE A 145 9.20 1.94 -7.57
N ILE A 146 8.53 0.97 -8.20
CA ILE A 146 9.00 -0.41 -8.27
C ILE A 146 9.76 -0.57 -9.57
N SER A 147 11.07 -0.78 -9.47
CA SER A 147 11.89 -0.96 -10.66
C SER A 147 11.57 -2.27 -11.38
N LYS A 148 11.48 -2.20 -12.71
CA LYS A 148 11.42 -3.38 -13.59
C LYS A 148 12.57 -4.35 -13.27
N ASN A 149 13.78 -3.83 -13.08
CA ASN A 149 14.96 -4.66 -12.83
C ASN A 149 14.85 -5.38 -11.49
N SER A 150 14.33 -4.72 -10.45
CA SER A 150 14.08 -5.37 -9.16
C SER A 150 13.06 -6.50 -9.26
N ILE A 151 12.00 -6.35 -10.08
CA ILE A 151 11.02 -7.41 -10.31
C ILE A 151 11.68 -8.61 -10.99
N ILE A 152 12.43 -8.38 -12.06
CA ILE A 152 13.15 -9.44 -12.79
C ILE A 152 14.13 -10.17 -11.85
N GLN A 153 14.92 -9.41 -11.09
CA GLN A 153 15.96 -9.94 -10.21
C GLN A 153 15.44 -10.48 -8.86
N SER A 154 14.14 -10.34 -8.58
CA SER A 154 13.57 -10.81 -7.31
C SER A 154 13.84 -12.30 -7.10
N SER A 155 14.36 -12.67 -5.94
CA SER A 155 14.70 -14.07 -5.66
C SER A 155 13.43 -14.90 -5.50
N ASP A 156 13.40 -16.08 -6.12
CA ASP A 156 12.32 -17.06 -5.96
C ASP A 156 12.48 -17.77 -4.61
N LYS A 157 11.53 -17.52 -3.71
CA LYS A 157 11.39 -18.23 -2.45
C LYS A 157 10.14 -19.09 -2.56
N ARG A 158 10.33 -20.40 -2.77
CA ARG A 158 9.24 -21.37 -2.64
C ARG A 158 8.91 -21.50 -1.15
N GLU A 159 7.67 -21.21 -0.79
CA GLU A 159 7.12 -21.36 0.57
C GLU A 159 6.08 -22.47 0.60
#